data_AF-M4C4Y9-F1
#
_entry.id   AF-M4C4Y9-F1
#
_cell.length_a   1.000
_cell.length_b   1.000
_cell.length_c   1.000
_cell.angle_alpha   90.00
_cell.angle_beta   90.00
_cell.angle_gamma   90.00
#
_symmetry.space_group_name_H-M   'P 1'
#
loop_
_entity.id
_entity.type
_entity.pdbx_description
1 polymer ?
#
loop_
_entity_poly.entity_id
_entity_poly.type
_entity_poly.pdbx_seq_one_letter_code
_entity_poly.pdbx_strand_id
1 'polypeptide(L)'
;MAARISCWWLQPWQKLDLEWQEGCNRGQQQLAKASDSVQKTTYLTGDHWGSLAECGQLKCRATSRLWELAHRCCNRLQSEVDKLAEIYVRMRRLLLDDVANTLGGKQLMLLEVLAMYEHELVAKSLIASDIFECARHETMTVYLASWQMQPHIDRQRIEELVMLIQNDQHYRTRQSPK
;
A
#
# COMPACT_ATOMS: atom_id res chain seq x y z
N MET A 1 1.40 35.80 -21.50
CA MET A 1 1.33 35.24 -20.13
C MET A 1 1.07 33.73 -20.24
N ALA A 2 2.05 32.98 -20.73
CA ALA A 2 1.90 31.54 -21.01
C ALA A 2 3.17 30.80 -20.56
N ALA A 3 3.36 30.73 -19.25
CA ALA A 3 4.37 29.89 -18.64
C ALA A 3 3.63 28.77 -17.89
N ARG A 4 4.03 27.53 -18.16
CA ARG A 4 3.64 26.26 -17.50
C ARG A 4 2.38 25.58 -18.06
N ILE A 5 2.57 24.81 -19.13
CA ILE A 5 1.84 23.54 -19.27
C ILE A 5 2.72 22.47 -18.63
N SER A 6 2.84 22.52 -17.29
CA SER A 6 3.29 21.38 -16.50
C SER A 6 2.30 20.23 -16.71
N CYS A 7 2.77 18.99 -16.70
CA CYS A 7 1.87 17.84 -16.72
C CYS A 7 0.80 17.97 -15.62
N TRP A 8 -0.47 18.03 -16.00
CA TRP A 8 -1.57 18.46 -15.12
C TRP A 8 -1.76 17.52 -13.93
N TRP A 9 -1.54 16.22 -14.15
CA TRP A 9 -1.73 15.19 -13.14
C TRP A 9 -0.49 14.93 -12.29
N LEU A 10 0.72 15.34 -12.72
CA LEU A 10 1.96 14.93 -12.08
C LEU A 10 2.06 15.38 -10.62
N GLN A 11 1.83 16.67 -10.35
CA GLN A 11 1.89 17.21 -8.99
C GLN A 11 0.77 16.66 -8.09
N PRO A 12 -0.51 16.62 -8.52
CA PRO A 12 -1.57 15.95 -7.77
C PRO A 12 -1.27 14.48 -7.47
N TRP A 13 -0.76 13.74 -8.46
CA TRP A 13 -0.41 12.33 -8.30
C TRP A 13 0.73 12.13 -7.30
N GLN A 14 1.80 12.94 -7.35
CA GLN A 14 2.91 12.86 -6.38
C GLN A 14 2.43 13.03 -4.94
N LYS A 15 1.47 13.94 -4.70
CA LYS A 15 0.85 14.08 -3.38
C LYS A 15 0.08 12.83 -2.97
N LEU A 16 -0.69 12.25 -3.89
CA LEU A 16 -1.43 11.01 -3.65
C LEU A 16 -0.50 9.79 -3.44
N ASP A 17 0.65 9.73 -4.11
CA ASP A 17 1.66 8.68 -3.88
C ASP A 17 2.23 8.76 -2.46
N LEU A 18 2.51 9.97 -1.96
CA LEU A 18 2.94 10.14 -0.56
C LEU A 18 1.87 9.64 0.41
N GLU A 19 0.61 10.05 0.21
CA GLU A 19 -0.52 9.57 1.03
C GLU A 19 -0.65 8.03 0.96
N TRP A 20 -0.44 7.45 -0.22
CA TRP A 20 -0.43 5.99 -0.44
C TRP A 20 0.70 5.30 0.33
N GLN A 21 1.93 5.83 0.29
CA GLN A 21 3.07 5.26 1.02
C GLN A 21 2.87 5.34 2.53
N GLU A 22 2.31 6.43 3.04
CA GLU A 22 1.93 6.52 4.45
C GLU A 22 0.87 5.47 4.83
N GLY A 23 -0.13 5.26 3.96
CA GLY A 23 -1.13 4.20 4.13
C GLY A 23 -0.49 2.80 4.15
N CYS A 24 0.43 2.54 3.23
CA CYS A 24 1.19 1.29 3.19
C CYS A 24 1.97 1.05 4.47
N ASN A 25 2.63 2.08 5.00
CA ASN A 25 3.38 2.01 6.26
C ASN A 25 2.46 1.69 7.45
N ARG A 26 1.28 2.32 7.53
CA ARG A 26 0.30 2.03 8.58
C ARG A 26 -0.24 0.61 8.47
N GLY A 27 -0.56 0.14 7.26
CA GLY A 27 -0.98 -1.25 7.02
C GLY A 27 0.09 -2.25 7.44
N GLN A 28 1.34 -2.02 7.05
CA GLN A 28 2.49 -2.84 7.45
C GLN A 28 2.62 -2.93 8.97
N GLN A 29 2.43 -1.82 9.69
CA GLN A 29 2.47 -1.82 11.15
C GLN A 29 1.36 -2.66 11.78
N GLN A 30 0.15 -2.68 11.20
CA GLN A 30 -0.92 -3.55 11.69
C GLN A 30 -0.63 -5.02 11.41
N LEU A 31 -0.14 -5.33 10.21
CA LEU A 31 0.25 -6.67 9.80
C LEU A 31 1.37 -7.24 10.69
N ALA A 32 2.38 -6.43 11.00
CA ALA A 32 3.47 -6.82 11.91
C ALA A 32 2.96 -7.12 13.33
N LYS A 33 2.03 -6.31 13.85
CA LYS A 33 1.41 -6.52 15.18
C LYS A 33 0.53 -7.77 15.22
N ALA A 34 -0.20 -8.05 14.14
CA ALA A 34 -0.97 -9.28 14.00
C ALA A 34 -0.04 -10.51 13.99
N SER A 35 1.02 -10.47 13.18
CA SER A 35 2.05 -11.52 13.11
C SER A 35 2.69 -11.79 14.47
N ASP A 36 3.13 -10.75 15.17
CA ASP A 36 3.72 -10.85 16.52
C ASP A 36 2.74 -11.47 17.54
N SER A 37 1.46 -11.11 17.47
CA SER A 37 0.43 -11.67 18.36
C SER A 37 0.21 -13.16 18.11
N VAL A 38 0.19 -13.58 16.84
CA VAL A 38 0.07 -15.00 16.45
C VAL A 38 1.33 -15.79 16.81
N GLN A 39 2.52 -15.22 16.62
CA GLN A 39 3.78 -15.84 17.01
C GLN A 39 3.83 -16.08 18.51
N LYS A 40 3.51 -15.06 19.31
CA LYS A 40 3.45 -15.15 20.78
C LYS A 40 2.45 -16.20 21.22
N THR A 41 1.29 -16.26 20.57
CA THR A 41 0.29 -17.30 20.86
C THR A 41 0.84 -18.69 20.63
N THR A 42 1.51 -18.92 19.49
CA THR A 42 2.16 -20.19 19.16
C THR A 42 3.22 -20.57 20.20
N TYR A 43 3.97 -19.60 20.69
CA TYR A 43 4.95 -19.81 21.75
C TYR A 43 4.30 -20.16 23.11
N LEU A 44 3.21 -19.49 23.48
CA LEU A 44 2.45 -19.74 24.72
C LEU A 44 1.75 -21.11 24.72
N THR A 45 1.35 -21.60 23.54
CA THR A 45 0.66 -22.88 23.42
C THR A 45 1.58 -24.08 23.37
N GLY A 46 2.84 -23.92 22.94
CA GLY A 46 3.81 -25.00 22.83
C GLY A 46 4.42 -25.48 24.16
N ASP A 47 5.12 -26.62 24.09
CA ASP A 47 5.60 -27.40 25.23
C ASP A 47 6.74 -26.73 26.03
N HIS A 48 7.30 -25.65 25.51
CA HIS A 48 8.43 -24.91 26.06
C HIS A 48 8.13 -24.15 27.36
N TRP A 49 6.87 -24.14 27.82
CA TRP A 49 6.41 -23.30 28.94
C TRP A 49 6.77 -23.80 30.35
N GLY A 50 7.44 -24.95 30.47
CA GLY A 50 7.99 -25.46 31.74
C GLY A 50 7.00 -25.42 32.91
N SER A 51 7.44 -24.93 34.08
CA SER A 51 6.64 -24.87 35.33
C SER A 51 5.38 -23.99 35.23
N LEU A 52 5.27 -23.10 34.23
CA LEU A 52 4.08 -22.26 34.03
C LEU A 52 3.01 -22.95 33.16
N ALA A 53 3.32 -24.09 32.53
CA ALA A 53 2.35 -24.87 31.77
C ALA A 53 1.16 -25.33 32.63
N GLU A 54 1.38 -25.48 33.93
CA GLU A 54 0.37 -25.85 34.94
C GLU A 54 -0.60 -24.70 35.27
N CYS A 55 -0.25 -23.45 34.93
CA CYS A 55 -1.10 -22.28 35.14
C CYS A 55 -2.12 -22.10 33.99
N GLY A 56 -3.01 -23.09 33.82
CA GLY A 56 -3.97 -23.12 32.70
C GLY A 56 -4.84 -21.86 32.56
N GLN A 57 -5.29 -21.27 33.68
CA GLN A 57 -6.07 -20.02 33.64
C GLN A 57 -5.27 -18.84 33.08
N LEU A 58 -3.98 -18.73 33.43
CA LEU A 58 -3.10 -17.68 32.92
C LEU A 58 -2.85 -17.86 31.42
N LYS A 59 -2.57 -19.10 31.00
CA LYS A 59 -2.38 -19.46 29.58
C LYS A 59 -3.62 -19.13 28.74
N CYS A 60 -4.81 -19.53 29.20
CA CYS A 60 -6.08 -19.21 28.52
C CYS A 60 -6.30 -17.70 28.41
N ARG A 61 -6.10 -16.96 29.50
CA ARG A 61 -6.31 -15.51 29.52
C ARG A 61 -5.32 -14.77 28.62
N ALA A 62 -4.03 -15.15 28.65
CA ALA A 62 -3.00 -14.53 27.81
C ALA A 62 -3.25 -14.81 26.33
N THR A 63 -3.60 -16.05 25.97
CA THR A 63 -3.91 -16.47 24.60
C THR A 63 -5.14 -15.73 24.06
N SER A 64 -6.23 -15.65 24.84
CA SER A 64 -7.43 -14.90 24.45
C SER A 64 -7.10 -13.43 24.15
N ARG A 65 -6.31 -12.79 25.01
CA ARG A 65 -5.93 -11.38 24.85
C ARG A 65 -5.05 -11.14 23.62
N LEU A 66 -4.17 -12.07 23.28
CA LEU A 66 -3.35 -12.00 22.07
C LEU A 66 -4.21 -12.18 20.81
N TRP A 67 -5.17 -13.11 20.81
CA TRP A 67 -6.11 -13.25 19.71
C TRP A 67 -6.99 -12.01 19.51
N GLU A 68 -7.50 -11.43 20.59
CA GLU A 68 -8.23 -10.15 20.53
C GLU A 68 -7.38 -9.00 19.98
N LEU A 69 -6.08 -8.98 20.29
CA LEU A 69 -5.16 -7.99 19.74
C LEU A 69 -4.93 -8.23 18.24
N ALA A 70 -4.64 -9.48 17.86
CA ALA A 70 -4.46 -9.88 16.46
C ALA A 70 -5.68 -9.50 15.62
N HIS A 71 -6.87 -9.88 16.07
CA HIS A 71 -8.13 -9.58 15.38
C HIS A 71 -8.39 -8.07 15.24
N ARG A 72 -8.09 -7.28 16.29
CA ARG A 72 -8.16 -5.80 16.19
C ARG A 72 -7.16 -5.24 15.19
N CYS A 73 -5.96 -5.80 15.10
CA CYS A 73 -4.98 -5.41 14.09
C CYS A 73 -5.43 -5.79 12.67
N CYS A 74 -6.03 -6.97 12.46
CA CYS A 74 -6.61 -7.35 11.17
C CYS A 74 -7.74 -6.39 10.74
N ASN A 75 -8.65 -6.03 11.65
CA ASN A 75 -9.70 -5.04 11.38
C ASN A 75 -9.12 -3.66 11.01
N ARG A 76 -8.05 -3.23 11.68
CA ARG A 76 -7.37 -1.98 11.34
C ARG A 76 -6.65 -2.08 10.01
N LEU A 77 -6.06 -3.23 9.67
CA LEU A 77 -5.45 -3.47 8.37
C LEU A 77 -6.48 -3.33 7.25
N GLN A 78 -7.67 -3.92 7.41
CA GLN A 78 -8.77 -3.76 6.46
C GLN A 78 -9.13 -2.29 6.28
N SER A 79 -9.27 -1.54 7.37
CA SER A 79 -9.53 -0.10 7.30
C SER A 79 -8.43 0.68 6.59
N GLU A 80 -7.16 0.28 6.70
CA GLU A 80 -6.08 0.91 5.93
C GLU A 80 -6.17 0.55 4.43
N VAL A 81 -6.57 -0.67 4.07
CA VAL A 81 -6.84 -1.05 2.68
C VAL A 81 -7.99 -0.22 2.09
N ASP A 82 -9.07 -0.01 2.84
CA ASP A 82 -10.20 0.82 2.39
C ASP A 82 -9.73 2.26 2.12
N LYS A 83 -8.86 2.82 2.97
CA LYS A 83 -8.24 4.14 2.72
C LYS A 83 -7.33 4.15 1.49
N LEU A 84 -6.59 3.08 1.24
CA LEU A 84 -5.80 2.95 0.01
C LEU A 84 -6.71 2.93 -1.23
N ALA A 85 -7.87 2.26 -1.16
CA ALA A 85 -8.87 2.29 -2.22
C ALA A 85 -9.43 3.70 -2.45
N GLU A 86 -9.69 4.47 -1.40
CA GLU A 86 -10.10 5.89 -1.52
C GLU A 86 -9.02 6.75 -2.20
N ILE A 87 -7.74 6.53 -1.86
CA ILE A 87 -6.61 7.21 -2.52
C ILE A 87 -6.55 6.82 -3.99
N TYR A 88 -6.68 5.54 -4.33
CA TYR A 88 -6.71 5.08 -5.71
C TYR A 88 -7.88 5.68 -6.51
N VAL A 89 -9.07 5.78 -5.92
CA VAL A 89 -10.21 6.47 -6.54
C VAL A 89 -9.88 7.94 -6.83
N ARG A 90 -9.19 8.64 -5.91
CA ARG A 90 -8.71 10.00 -6.14
C ARG A 90 -7.65 10.07 -7.25
N MET A 91 -6.75 9.10 -7.33
CA MET A 91 -5.77 9.01 -8.43
C MET A 91 -6.48 8.80 -9.78
N ARG A 92 -7.48 7.92 -9.84
CA ARG A 92 -8.26 7.64 -11.05
C ARG A 92 -9.04 8.86 -11.55
N ARG A 93 -9.51 9.72 -10.64
CA ARG A 93 -10.20 10.98 -11.00
C ARG A 93 -9.31 11.95 -11.79
N LEU A 94 -7.98 11.85 -11.69
CA LEU A 94 -7.06 12.67 -12.49
C LEU A 94 -7.18 12.42 -14.01
N LEU A 95 -7.79 11.28 -14.42
CA LEU A 95 -8.14 11.01 -15.81
C LEU A 95 -9.37 11.79 -16.30
N LEU A 96 -10.25 12.20 -15.39
CA LEU A 96 -11.53 12.85 -15.70
C LEU A 96 -11.45 14.37 -15.67
N ASP A 97 -10.33 14.95 -15.22
CA ASP A 97 -10.14 16.39 -15.22
C ASP A 97 -10.09 16.92 -16.67
N ASP A 98 -11.15 17.66 -17.02
CA ASP A 98 -11.61 18.08 -18.37
C ASP A 98 -10.62 18.97 -19.17
N VAL A 99 -9.41 19.19 -18.65
CA VAL A 99 -8.33 19.96 -19.30
C VAL A 99 -7.51 19.08 -20.27
N ALA A 100 -7.73 17.76 -20.26
CA ALA A 100 -6.81 16.77 -20.82
C ALA A 100 -7.11 16.27 -22.26
N ASN A 101 -8.10 16.81 -22.96
CA ASN A 101 -8.47 16.33 -24.31
C ASN A 101 -7.44 16.65 -25.43
N THR A 102 -6.24 17.14 -25.12
CA THR A 102 -5.26 17.59 -26.12
C THR A 102 -3.91 16.86 -26.13
N LEU A 103 -3.62 15.91 -25.22
CA LEU A 103 -2.29 15.25 -25.18
C LEU A 103 -2.36 13.77 -24.80
N GLY A 104 -2.76 12.92 -25.75
CA GLY A 104 -2.90 11.47 -25.56
C GLY A 104 -1.68 10.75 -24.96
N GLY A 105 -0.45 11.23 -25.21
CA GLY A 105 0.76 10.62 -24.65
C GLY A 105 0.87 10.71 -23.12
N LYS A 106 0.52 11.87 -22.52
CA LYS A 106 0.58 12.05 -21.06
C LYS A 106 -0.54 11.31 -20.34
N GLN A 107 -1.66 11.08 -21.03
CA GLN A 107 -2.76 10.27 -20.52
C GLN A 107 -2.39 8.79 -20.50
N LEU A 108 -1.71 8.28 -21.53
CA LEU A 108 -1.20 6.90 -21.56
C LEU A 108 -0.20 6.63 -20.43
N MET A 109 0.69 7.59 -20.15
CA MET A 109 1.62 7.49 -19.01
C MET A 109 0.87 7.42 -17.67
N LEU A 110 -0.19 8.21 -17.49
CA LEU A 110 -1.01 8.15 -16.27
C LEU A 110 -1.74 6.81 -16.15
N LEU A 111 -2.29 6.28 -17.25
CA LEU A 111 -2.94 4.97 -17.26
C LEU A 111 -1.97 3.85 -16.86
N GLU A 112 -0.74 3.90 -17.36
CA GLU A 112 0.33 2.95 -17.00
C GLU A 112 0.62 3.00 -15.50
N VAL A 113 0.80 4.19 -14.94
CA VAL A 113 1.01 4.37 -13.49
C VAL A 113 -0.19 3.85 -12.71
N LEU A 114 -1.43 4.22 -13.08
CA LEU A 114 -2.64 3.78 -12.38
C LEU A 114 -2.81 2.26 -12.38
N ALA A 115 -2.44 1.56 -13.47
CA ALA A 115 -2.49 0.11 -13.52
C ALA A 115 -1.58 -0.54 -12.46
N MET A 116 -0.40 0.03 -12.21
CA MET A 116 0.50 -0.45 -11.15
C MET A 116 -0.15 -0.35 -9.76
N TYR A 117 -0.78 0.79 -9.45
CA TYR A 117 -1.46 0.99 -8.16
C TYR A 117 -2.72 0.12 -8.02
N GLU A 118 -3.43 -0.13 -9.12
CA GLU A 118 -4.58 -1.04 -9.12
C GLU A 118 -4.16 -2.46 -8.77
N HIS A 119 -3.12 -2.98 -9.42
CA HIS A 119 -2.59 -4.31 -9.13
C HIS A 119 -2.07 -4.42 -7.69
N GLU A 120 -1.36 -3.38 -7.20
CA GLU A 120 -0.90 -3.34 -5.82
C GLU A 120 -2.07 -3.29 -4.82
N LEU A 121 -3.12 -2.52 -5.12
CA LEU A 121 -4.33 -2.47 -4.29
C LEU A 121 -4.98 -3.85 -4.17
N VAL A 122 -5.17 -4.52 -5.31
CA VAL A 122 -5.75 -5.87 -5.36
C VAL A 122 -4.93 -6.84 -4.52
N ALA A 123 -3.60 -6.85 -4.68
CA ALA A 123 -2.71 -7.71 -3.88
C ALA A 123 -2.86 -7.43 -2.36
N LYS A 124 -2.90 -6.16 -1.95
CA LYS A 124 -3.08 -5.77 -0.55
C LYS A 124 -4.47 -6.13 -0.01
N SER A 125 -5.53 -6.00 -0.82
CA SER A 125 -6.88 -6.44 -0.46
C SER A 125 -6.97 -7.95 -0.26
N LEU A 126 -6.30 -8.74 -1.09
CA LEU A 126 -6.24 -10.20 -0.91
C LEU A 126 -5.56 -10.58 0.41
N ILE A 127 -4.44 -9.93 0.76
CA ILE A 127 -3.77 -10.13 2.05
C ILE A 127 -4.71 -9.76 3.21
N ALA A 128 -5.37 -8.60 3.15
CA ALA A 128 -6.25 -8.15 4.22
C ALA A 128 -7.51 -9.02 4.39
N SER A 129 -7.99 -9.63 3.31
CA SER A 129 -9.10 -10.60 3.37
C SER A 129 -8.64 -11.92 4.00
N ASP A 130 -7.50 -12.47 3.56
CA ASP A 130 -7.03 -13.79 4.00
C ASP A 130 -6.56 -13.79 5.46
N ILE A 131 -6.01 -12.67 5.95
CA ILE A 131 -5.42 -12.58 7.29
C ILE A 131 -6.38 -12.95 8.43
N PHE A 132 -7.70 -12.83 8.23
CA PHE A 132 -8.70 -13.21 9.22
C PHE A 132 -8.79 -14.73 9.44
N GLU A 133 -8.45 -15.50 8.41
CA GLU A 133 -8.45 -16.97 8.43
C GLU A 133 -7.04 -17.53 8.72
N CYS A 134 -6.01 -16.67 8.66
CA CYS A 134 -4.64 -17.06 8.87
C CYS A 134 -4.31 -17.28 10.37
N ALA A 135 -4.09 -18.56 10.74
CA ALA A 135 -3.60 -18.92 12.07
C ALA A 135 -2.07 -19.18 12.12
N ARG A 136 -1.39 -19.17 10.97
CA ARG A 136 0.03 -19.53 10.85
C ARG A 136 0.92 -18.30 10.76
N HIS A 137 1.91 -18.21 11.67
CA HIS A 137 2.90 -17.14 11.66
C HIS A 137 3.74 -17.07 10.37
N GLU A 138 4.08 -18.24 9.80
CA GLU A 138 4.87 -18.31 8.56
C GLU A 138 4.16 -17.62 7.39
N THR A 139 2.86 -17.87 7.23
CA THR A 139 2.03 -17.21 6.22
C THR A 139 1.99 -15.70 6.44
N MET A 140 1.80 -15.24 7.68
CA MET A 140 1.83 -13.80 8.01
C MET A 140 3.20 -13.16 7.71
N THR A 141 4.29 -13.91 7.87
CA THR A 141 5.64 -13.44 7.52
C THR A 141 5.78 -13.22 6.01
N VAL A 142 5.24 -14.16 5.21
CA VAL A 142 5.19 -14.00 3.75
C VAL A 142 4.37 -12.77 3.37
N TYR A 143 3.19 -12.59 3.97
CA TYR A 143 2.37 -11.40 3.74
C TYR A 143 3.08 -10.10 4.11
N LEU A 144 3.83 -10.08 5.21
CA LEU A 144 4.59 -8.91 5.60
C LEU A 144 5.66 -8.56 4.57
N ALA A 145 6.40 -9.56 4.08
CA ALA A 145 7.40 -9.38 3.03
C ALA A 145 6.76 -8.89 1.71
N SER A 146 5.69 -9.55 1.26
CA SER A 146 4.95 -9.16 0.07
C SER A 146 4.42 -7.73 0.16
N TRP A 147 3.91 -7.33 1.33
CA TRP A 147 3.40 -5.98 1.56
C TRP A 147 4.51 -4.92 1.45
N GLN A 148 5.69 -5.20 1.97
CA GLN A 148 6.86 -4.32 1.96
C GLN A 148 7.46 -4.16 0.57
N MET A 149 7.53 -5.24 -0.21
CA MET A 149 8.19 -5.24 -1.52
C MET A 149 7.41 -4.44 -2.57
N GLN A 150 6.10 -4.26 -2.41
CA GLN A 150 5.22 -3.58 -3.39
C GLN A 150 5.49 -4.04 -4.83
N PRO A 151 5.42 -5.35 -5.12
CA PRO A 151 5.98 -5.93 -6.34
C PRO A 151 5.32 -5.43 -7.64
N HIS A 152 4.14 -4.80 -7.55
CA HIS A 152 3.43 -4.27 -8.71
C HIS A 152 3.75 -2.81 -9.02
N ILE A 153 4.40 -2.09 -8.11
CA ILE A 153 4.80 -0.69 -8.31
C ILE A 153 6.25 -0.66 -8.80
N ASP A 154 6.43 -0.53 -10.12
CA ASP A 154 7.74 -0.33 -10.72
C ASP A 154 8.19 1.13 -10.54
N ARG A 155 8.94 1.35 -9.46
CA ARG A 155 9.48 2.67 -9.11
C ARG A 155 10.45 3.21 -10.15
N GLN A 156 11.27 2.34 -10.76
CA GLN A 156 12.20 2.75 -11.81
C GLN A 156 11.42 3.25 -13.03
N ARG A 157 10.39 2.51 -13.45
CA ARG A 157 9.55 2.91 -14.57
C ARG A 157 8.83 4.23 -14.31
N ILE A 158 8.32 4.43 -13.10
CA ILE A 158 7.71 5.71 -12.70
C ILE A 158 8.71 6.87 -12.83
N GLU A 159 9.95 6.70 -12.37
CA GLU A 159 11.00 7.71 -12.49
C GLU A 159 11.32 8.04 -13.96
N GLU A 160 11.40 7.04 -14.83
CA GLU A 160 11.57 7.22 -16.27
C GLU A 160 10.44 8.05 -16.88
N LEU A 161 9.19 7.73 -16.55
CA LEU A 161 8.02 8.47 -17.02
C LEU A 161 8.06 9.93 -16.55
N VAL A 162 8.45 10.18 -15.31
CA VAL A 162 8.62 11.53 -14.77
C VAL A 162 9.72 12.29 -15.52
N MET A 163 10.85 11.66 -15.79
CA MET A 163 11.94 12.25 -16.59
C MET A 163 11.48 12.59 -18.01
N LEU A 164 10.74 11.70 -18.68
CA LEU A 164 10.19 11.95 -20.01
C LEU A 164 9.26 13.17 -20.01
N ILE A 165 8.41 13.29 -18.99
CA ILE A 165 7.50 14.43 -18.81
C ILE A 165 8.28 15.74 -18.63
N GLN A 166 9.37 15.72 -17.86
CA GLN A 166 10.21 16.89 -17.62
C GLN A 166 11.02 17.28 -18.86
N ASN A 167 11.57 16.31 -19.59
CA ASN A 167 12.31 16.54 -20.82
C ASN A 167 11.42 17.12 -21.93
N ASP A 168 10.20 16.60 -22.12
CA ASP A 168 9.22 17.17 -23.06
C ASP A 168 8.93 18.66 -22.74
N GLN A 169 8.87 19.03 -21.46
CA GLN A 169 8.70 20.44 -21.05
C GLN A 169 9.93 21.29 -21.39
N HIS A 170 11.14 20.77 -21.20
CA HIS A 170 12.39 21.48 -21.48
C HIS A 170 12.60 21.77 -22.97
N TYR A 171 12.28 20.81 -23.84
CA TYR A 171 12.41 21.03 -25.30
C TYR A 171 11.34 21.98 -25.85
N ARG A 172 10.11 21.93 -25.36
CA ARG A 172 9.04 22.87 -25.77
C ARG A 172 9.33 24.32 -25.39
N THR A 173 9.94 24.54 -24.22
CA THR A 173 10.34 25.90 -23.79
C THR A 173 11.48 26.47 -24.63
N ARG A 174 12.38 25.63 -25.16
CA ARG A 174 13.47 26.05 -26.07
C ARG A 174 13.00 26.30 -27.52
N GLN A 175 11.96 25.62 -27.99
CA GLN A 175 11.41 25.76 -29.35
C GLN A 175 10.41 26.91 -29.51
N SER A 176 10.24 27.77 -28.50
CA SER A 176 9.42 28.98 -28.59
C SER A 176 10.30 30.21 -28.87
N PRO A 177 10.72 30.48 -30.14
CA PRO A 177 11.37 31.74 -30.46
C PRO A 177 10.38 32.90 -30.34
N LYS A 178 10.90 34.07 -29.91
CA LYS A 178 10.21 35.35 -30.03
C LYS A 178 9.98 35.72 -31.49
#